data_AF-A0XXE7-F1
#
_entry.id   AF-A0XXE7-F1
#
_cell.length_a   1.000
_cell.length_b   1.000
_cell.length_c   1.000
_cell.angle_alpha   90.00
_cell.angle_beta   90.00
_cell.angle_gamma   90.00
#
_symmetry.space_group_name_H-M   'P 1'
#
loop_
_entity.id
_entity.type
_entity.pdbx_description
1 polymer ?
#
loop_
_entity_poly.entity_id
_entity_poly.type
_entity_poly.pdbx_seq_one_letter_code
_entity_poly.pdbx_strand_id
1 'polypeptide(L)'
;MSLGGGGSNSTESNAFANFTNAGGLVVAAAGNDGNNVRSYPAGYPSVMMVGANDADNQIADFSQFPSCSSGKGRRVTTDETVCVEVTAGGVDTLSTYPAGMASAANMSADGTPYASSAMENTGQASASAYFMGTAENIDNGAAGKVCLIDRGVVSFYDKVANCENSGGIGAVIINNEAGMLYATLGDTNNTTIPAVGAAFEDRTTLLGSTTITIDIGASDYGFMSGTSMATPAVSGIAALVWSNHTDCTGTEIRDALKATAQDQGATGRDDYFGHGIVKAADADAYLTANGCAGSGNGGGGTDPEPVGDITLSASGYKSKGTKYVDLNWAGAATSQVDVYRNGSKVTSTANTNSFTDRISTKGGGTYTYQVCEAQSTSACSNNSTVTF
;
A
#
# COMPACT_ATOMS: atom_id res chain seq x y z
N MET A 1 9.72 -0.85 4.71
CA MET A 1 10.13 -2.21 4.32
C MET A 1 9.63 -2.50 2.91
N SER A 2 10.46 -2.21 1.91
CA SER A 2 10.13 -2.38 0.48
C SER A 2 10.29 -3.83 0.02
N LEU A 3 9.55 -4.74 0.65
CA LEU A 3 9.63 -6.18 0.46
C LEU A 3 8.35 -6.86 0.96
N GLY A 4 8.15 -8.11 0.54
CA GLY A 4 7.12 -8.96 1.11
C GLY A 4 7.15 -10.39 0.59
N GLY A 5 6.36 -11.27 1.19
CA GLY A 5 6.17 -12.66 0.78
C GLY A 5 4.78 -13.18 1.18
N GLY A 6 4.40 -14.37 0.69
CA GLY A 6 3.05 -14.91 0.89
C GLY A 6 2.80 -15.57 2.26
N GLY A 7 3.83 -15.79 3.08
CA GLY A 7 3.72 -16.50 4.35
C GLY A 7 3.57 -15.56 5.55
N SER A 8 2.67 -15.91 6.48
CA SER A 8 2.53 -15.24 7.78
C SER A 8 2.86 -16.19 8.92
N ASN A 9 3.40 -15.68 10.03
CA ASN A 9 3.55 -16.46 11.26
C ASN A 9 3.36 -15.59 12.52
N SER A 10 2.95 -16.22 13.62
CA SER A 10 2.64 -15.51 14.88
C SER A 10 3.86 -14.88 15.54
N THR A 11 5.05 -15.50 15.42
CA THR A 11 6.29 -14.94 16.00
C THR A 11 6.65 -13.61 15.37
N GLU A 12 6.60 -13.52 14.04
CA GLU A 12 6.87 -12.30 13.29
C GLU A 12 5.79 -11.24 13.53
N SER A 13 4.50 -11.62 13.48
CA SER A 13 3.39 -10.72 13.81
C SER A 13 3.54 -10.09 15.20
N ASN A 14 3.84 -10.92 16.22
CA ASN A 14 4.04 -10.45 17.59
C ASN A 14 5.25 -9.52 17.71
N ALA A 15 6.31 -9.72 16.91
CA ALA A 15 7.48 -8.84 16.92
C ALA A 15 7.13 -7.43 16.39
N PHE A 16 6.38 -7.34 15.28
CA PHE A 16 5.90 -6.05 14.77
C PHE A 16 4.90 -5.38 15.71
N ALA A 17 4.01 -6.16 16.33
CA ALA A 17 3.07 -5.66 17.32
C ALA A 17 3.80 -5.09 18.55
N ASN A 18 4.83 -5.77 19.05
CA ASN A 18 5.64 -5.27 20.17
C ASN A 18 6.38 -3.97 19.83
N PHE A 19 6.94 -3.84 18.62
CA PHE A 19 7.59 -2.60 18.18
C PHE A 19 6.58 -1.44 18.08
N THR A 20 5.40 -1.71 17.53
CA THR A 20 4.33 -0.72 17.38
C THR A 20 3.77 -0.28 18.72
N ASN A 21 3.53 -1.23 19.63
CA ASN A 21 3.09 -0.97 21.01
C ASN A 21 4.13 -0.19 21.83
N ALA A 22 5.40 -0.26 21.46
CA ALA A 22 6.46 0.58 22.03
C ALA A 22 6.53 1.99 21.41
N GLY A 23 5.58 2.34 20.55
CA GLY A 23 5.46 3.66 19.91
C GLY A 23 6.09 3.75 18.52
N GLY A 24 6.60 2.65 17.96
CA GLY A 24 7.17 2.63 16.61
C GLY A 24 6.12 2.61 15.49
N LEU A 25 6.52 3.00 14.27
CA LEU A 25 5.74 2.80 13.04
C LEU A 25 6.49 1.88 12.09
N VAL A 26 5.82 0.86 11.59
CA VAL A 26 6.34 -0.03 10.54
C VAL A 26 5.54 0.24 9.27
N VAL A 27 6.23 0.45 8.16
CA VAL A 27 5.61 0.68 6.85
C VAL A 27 6.11 -0.40 5.89
N ALA A 28 5.24 -1.05 5.12
CA ALA A 28 5.63 -2.09 4.18
C ALA A 28 4.81 -2.08 2.88
N ALA A 29 5.43 -2.58 1.82
CA ALA A 29 4.87 -2.61 0.47
C ALA A 29 3.71 -3.61 0.35
N ALA A 30 2.60 -3.21 -0.27
CA ALA A 30 1.45 -4.08 -0.50
C ALA A 30 1.78 -5.27 -1.43
N GLY A 31 2.72 -5.10 -2.37
CA GLY A 31 3.14 -6.08 -3.37
C GLY A 31 2.75 -5.69 -4.80
N ASN A 32 3.33 -6.38 -5.79
CA ASN A 32 3.33 -5.94 -7.21
C ASN A 32 2.70 -6.95 -8.19
N ASP A 33 1.90 -7.91 -7.71
CA ASP A 33 1.34 -8.97 -8.55
C ASP A 33 -0.07 -8.64 -9.12
N GLY A 34 -0.54 -7.40 -8.94
CA GLY A 34 -1.81 -6.90 -9.53
C GLY A 34 -3.05 -7.70 -9.12
N ASN A 35 -3.06 -8.24 -7.89
CA ASN A 35 -4.11 -9.13 -7.40
C ASN A 35 -4.48 -8.82 -5.95
N ASN A 36 -5.43 -9.59 -5.39
CA ASN A 36 -5.92 -9.42 -4.03
C ASN A 36 -5.24 -10.34 -3.00
N VAL A 37 -4.10 -10.94 -3.33
CA VAL A 37 -3.30 -11.74 -2.39
C VAL A 37 -2.62 -10.80 -1.42
N ARG A 38 -2.66 -11.16 -0.13
CA ARG A 38 -2.04 -10.36 0.92
C ARG A 38 -0.58 -10.76 1.08
N SER A 39 0.33 -9.81 0.91
CA SER A 39 1.76 -9.99 1.20
C SER A 39 2.11 -9.57 2.62
N TYR A 40 3.03 -10.29 3.25
CA TYR A 40 3.57 -10.02 4.58
C TYR A 40 5.00 -9.50 4.48
N PRO A 41 5.41 -8.53 5.31
CA PRO A 41 4.75 -8.16 6.57
C PRO A 41 3.65 -7.10 6.46
N ALA A 42 3.40 -6.53 5.28
CA ALA A 42 2.38 -5.49 5.11
C ALA A 42 0.98 -5.93 5.56
N GLY A 43 0.65 -7.21 5.44
CA GLY A 43 -0.62 -7.77 5.88
C GLY A 43 -0.77 -7.99 7.39
N TYR A 44 0.20 -7.63 8.22
CA TYR A 44 0.04 -7.67 9.68
C TYR A 44 -0.64 -6.38 10.18
N PRO A 45 -1.62 -6.47 11.11
CA PRO A 45 -2.33 -5.30 11.64
C PRO A 45 -1.42 -4.16 12.16
N SER A 46 -0.28 -4.52 12.74
CA SER A 46 0.69 -3.57 13.28
C SER A 46 1.63 -2.95 12.23
N VAL A 47 1.44 -3.25 10.94
CA VAL A 47 2.28 -2.76 9.85
C VAL A 47 1.41 -1.96 8.89
N MET A 48 1.84 -0.74 8.57
CA MET A 48 1.14 0.11 7.63
C MET A 48 1.36 -0.38 6.19
N MET A 49 0.28 -0.80 5.51
CA MET A 49 0.35 -1.31 4.13
C MET A 49 0.26 -0.17 3.11
N VAL A 50 1.24 -0.12 2.19
CA VAL A 50 1.36 0.94 1.19
C VAL A 50 1.15 0.42 -0.22
N GLY A 51 0.15 0.97 -0.92
CA GLY A 51 -0.07 0.79 -2.36
C GLY A 51 0.70 1.83 -3.20
N ALA A 52 0.65 1.69 -4.53
CA ALA A 52 1.36 2.56 -5.47
C ALA A 52 0.41 3.25 -6.46
N ASN A 53 0.66 4.54 -6.70
CA ASN A 53 0.04 5.30 -7.77
C ASN A 53 1.09 5.93 -8.70
N ASP A 54 0.67 6.41 -9.85
CA ASP A 54 1.51 7.11 -10.82
C ASP A 54 1.52 8.64 -10.62
N ALA A 55 2.22 9.34 -11.52
CA ALA A 55 2.37 10.79 -11.48
C ALA A 55 1.06 11.56 -11.79
N ASP A 56 0.09 10.90 -12.42
CA ASP A 56 -1.25 11.45 -12.70
C ASP A 56 -2.25 11.11 -11.57
N ASN A 57 -1.77 10.53 -10.47
CA ASN A 57 -2.55 10.04 -9.32
C ASN A 57 -3.44 8.82 -9.62
N GLN A 58 -3.19 8.12 -10.72
CA GLN A 58 -3.90 6.88 -11.05
C GLN A 58 -3.27 5.69 -10.33
N ILE A 59 -4.08 4.70 -9.96
CA ILE A 59 -3.58 3.50 -9.30
C ILE A 59 -2.65 2.73 -10.25
N ALA A 60 -1.54 2.22 -9.74
CA ALA A 60 -0.68 1.36 -10.52
C ALA A 60 -1.31 -0.03 -10.68
N ASP A 61 -1.46 -0.52 -11.92
CA ASP A 61 -2.10 -1.82 -12.22
C ASP A 61 -1.43 -3.02 -11.52
N PHE A 62 -0.13 -2.90 -11.22
CA PHE A 62 0.60 -3.94 -10.48
C PHE A 62 0.33 -3.92 -8.96
N SER A 63 -0.19 -2.83 -8.39
CA SER A 63 -0.35 -2.68 -6.94
C SER A 63 -1.37 -3.68 -6.41
N GLN A 64 -0.98 -4.55 -5.47
CA GLN A 64 -1.92 -5.50 -4.86
C GLN A 64 -3.00 -4.78 -4.03
N PHE A 65 -4.21 -5.33 -4.06
CA PHE A 65 -5.43 -4.78 -3.44
C PHE A 65 -6.12 -5.83 -2.54
N PRO A 66 -5.46 -6.35 -1.50
CA PRO A 66 -6.05 -7.38 -0.65
C PRO A 66 -7.23 -6.81 0.16
N SER A 67 -8.35 -7.51 0.19
CA SER A 67 -9.55 -7.07 0.92
C SER A 67 -9.27 -6.88 2.41
N CYS A 68 -9.89 -5.90 3.05
CA CYS A 68 -9.89 -5.80 4.52
C CYS A 68 -10.70 -6.89 5.21
N SER A 69 -11.52 -7.61 4.44
CA SER A 69 -12.40 -8.64 4.99
C SER A 69 -11.69 -9.99 5.05
N SER A 70 -11.82 -10.67 6.18
CA SER A 70 -11.36 -12.04 6.37
C SER A 70 -12.45 -12.91 6.98
N GLY A 71 -12.36 -14.23 6.79
CA GLY A 71 -13.38 -15.18 7.24
C GLY A 71 -14.36 -15.62 6.15
N LYS A 72 -15.37 -16.40 6.53
CA LYS A 72 -16.38 -16.96 5.60
C LYS A 72 -17.79 -16.87 6.18
N GLY A 73 -18.76 -16.55 5.33
CA GLY A 73 -20.18 -16.51 5.70
C GLY A 73 -20.46 -15.49 6.80
N ARG A 74 -21.14 -15.92 7.87
CA ARG A 74 -21.50 -15.04 9.00
C ARG A 74 -20.32 -14.66 9.92
N ARG A 75 -19.10 -15.10 9.60
CA ARG A 75 -17.86 -14.80 10.36
C ARG A 75 -16.93 -13.87 9.59
N VAL A 76 -17.43 -13.14 8.61
CA VAL A 76 -16.65 -12.12 7.94
C VAL A 76 -16.40 -10.99 8.94
N THR A 77 -15.14 -10.67 9.15
CA THR A 77 -14.69 -9.51 9.93
C THR A 77 -13.94 -8.59 9.01
N THR A 78 -14.16 -7.28 9.15
CA THR A 78 -13.46 -6.24 8.41
C THR A 78 -12.42 -5.60 9.31
N ASP A 79 -11.18 -5.56 8.84
CA ASP A 79 -10.05 -4.95 9.53
C ASP A 79 -9.24 -4.15 8.50
N GLU A 80 -9.27 -2.82 8.62
CA GLU A 80 -8.57 -1.95 7.67
C GLU A 80 -7.04 -2.05 7.77
N THR A 81 -6.52 -2.57 8.89
CA THR A 81 -5.09 -2.61 9.16
C THR A 81 -4.37 -3.75 8.44
N VAL A 82 -5.10 -4.64 7.76
CA VAL A 82 -4.53 -5.74 7.01
C VAL A 82 -4.54 -5.51 5.50
N CYS A 83 -5.24 -4.49 5.00
CA CYS A 83 -5.38 -4.12 3.59
C CYS A 83 -4.65 -2.81 3.29
N VAL A 84 -4.66 -2.33 2.03
CA VAL A 84 -4.03 -1.05 1.68
C VAL A 84 -4.65 0.07 2.51
N GLU A 85 -3.79 0.84 3.17
CA GLU A 85 -4.21 1.96 4.01
C GLU A 85 -4.00 3.31 3.34
N VAL A 86 -2.91 3.46 2.59
CA VAL A 86 -2.60 4.66 1.81
C VAL A 86 -1.75 4.30 0.59
N THR A 87 -1.65 5.22 -0.36
CA THR A 87 -0.72 5.13 -1.48
C THR A 87 0.26 6.29 -1.51
N ALA A 88 1.33 6.11 -2.29
CA ALA A 88 2.21 7.18 -2.72
C ALA A 88 2.72 6.88 -4.14
N GLY A 89 3.41 7.86 -4.73
CA GLY A 89 4.08 7.71 -6.01
C GLY A 89 5.03 6.50 -5.98
N GLY A 90 4.73 5.50 -6.81
CA GLY A 90 5.51 4.26 -6.90
C GLY A 90 5.70 3.79 -8.33
N VAL A 91 5.21 4.54 -9.32
CA VAL A 91 5.50 4.34 -10.74
C VAL A 91 6.59 5.33 -11.13
N ASP A 92 7.59 4.86 -11.86
CA ASP A 92 8.61 5.68 -12.50
C ASP A 92 9.39 6.53 -11.49
N THR A 93 9.71 5.91 -10.36
CA THR A 93 10.47 6.56 -9.30
C THR A 93 11.94 6.45 -9.61
N LEU A 94 12.61 7.59 -9.80
CA LEU A 94 14.05 7.65 -9.98
C LEU A 94 14.75 7.11 -8.71
N SER A 95 15.38 5.96 -8.85
CA SER A 95 15.93 5.17 -7.76
C SER A 95 17.44 5.02 -7.90
N THR A 96 18.16 4.96 -6.79
CA THR A 96 19.62 4.73 -6.78
C THR A 96 19.94 3.26 -7.02
N TYR A 97 20.93 3.00 -7.85
CA TYR A 97 21.53 1.69 -8.06
C TYR A 97 22.97 1.70 -7.56
N PRO A 98 23.54 0.53 -7.19
CA PRO A 98 24.98 0.41 -7.03
C PRO A 98 25.70 0.95 -8.26
N ALA A 99 26.85 1.60 -8.03
CA ALA A 99 27.47 2.45 -9.04
C ALA A 99 27.66 1.75 -10.39
N GLY A 100 27.15 2.38 -11.45
CA GLY A 100 27.18 1.90 -12.83
C GLY A 100 26.32 0.67 -13.14
N MET A 101 25.44 0.23 -12.22
CA MET A 101 24.59 -0.94 -12.43
C MET A 101 23.20 -0.63 -12.99
N ALA A 102 22.82 0.65 -13.12
CA ALA A 102 21.65 1.05 -13.90
C ALA A 102 22.07 1.51 -15.31
N SER A 103 21.09 1.52 -16.21
CA SER A 103 21.14 2.27 -17.45
C SER A 103 20.27 3.53 -17.32
N ALA A 104 20.81 4.69 -17.70
CA ALA A 104 20.02 5.90 -17.89
C ALA A 104 19.84 6.14 -19.38
N ALA A 105 18.59 6.26 -19.81
CA ALA A 105 18.24 6.70 -21.15
C ALA A 105 17.97 8.20 -21.15
N ASN A 106 18.67 8.92 -22.02
CA ASN A 106 18.32 10.26 -22.43
C ASN A 106 17.87 10.22 -23.88
N MET A 107 16.64 10.67 -24.14
CA MET A 107 16.12 10.82 -25.49
C MET A 107 15.79 12.29 -25.77
N SER A 108 16.08 12.75 -26.97
CA SER A 108 15.58 14.04 -27.47
C SER A 108 15.11 13.94 -28.92
N ALA A 109 14.09 14.72 -29.25
CA ALA A 109 13.60 14.89 -30.62
C ALA A 109 13.78 16.36 -31.02
N ASP A 110 14.52 16.61 -32.10
CA ASP A 110 14.91 17.95 -32.56
C ASP A 110 15.52 18.83 -31.44
N GLY A 111 16.27 18.20 -30.53
CA GLY A 111 16.90 18.85 -29.37
C GLY A 111 15.97 19.07 -28.16
N THR A 112 14.68 18.74 -28.28
CA THR A 112 13.74 18.78 -27.15
C THR A 112 13.83 17.46 -26.37
N PRO A 113 14.13 17.47 -25.07
CA PRO A 113 14.23 16.25 -24.27
C PRO A 113 12.85 15.62 -24.05
N TYR A 114 12.81 14.29 -24.01
CA TYR A 114 11.62 13.49 -23.73
C TYR A 114 11.92 12.47 -22.65
N ALA A 115 10.89 12.09 -21.90
CA ALA A 115 10.98 10.95 -21.00
C ALA A 115 11.22 9.67 -21.82
N SER A 116 12.17 8.85 -21.37
CA SER A 116 12.53 7.62 -22.05
C SER A 116 12.97 6.56 -21.04
N SER A 117 12.60 5.30 -21.30
CA SER A 117 13.09 4.15 -20.53
C SER A 117 14.16 3.42 -21.35
N ALA A 118 15.29 3.08 -20.72
CA ALA A 118 16.32 2.29 -21.39
C ALA A 118 15.86 0.84 -21.54
N MET A 119 16.07 0.26 -22.72
CA MET A 119 16.13 -1.19 -22.88
C MET A 119 17.58 -1.67 -22.71
N GLU A 120 17.84 -2.97 -22.86
CA GLU A 120 19.12 -3.60 -22.52
C GLU A 120 20.32 -3.08 -23.33
N ASN A 121 20.09 -2.62 -24.56
CA ASN A 121 21.17 -2.16 -25.42
C ASN A 121 21.61 -0.74 -25.04
N THR A 122 22.81 -0.61 -24.50
CA THR A 122 23.47 0.68 -24.27
C THR A 122 24.08 1.25 -25.55
N GLY A 123 24.18 2.56 -25.66
CA GLY A 123 24.85 3.21 -26.79
C GLY A 123 24.26 4.57 -27.12
N GLN A 124 24.84 5.21 -28.14
CA GLN A 124 24.40 6.50 -28.64
C GLN A 124 24.03 6.40 -30.12
N ALA A 125 22.88 6.98 -30.47
CA ALA A 125 22.43 7.10 -31.85
C ALA A 125 21.81 8.49 -32.06
N SER A 126 22.21 9.19 -33.11
CA SER A 126 21.60 10.46 -33.51
C SER A 126 21.48 10.49 -35.03
N ALA A 127 20.26 10.45 -35.54
CA ALA A 127 19.98 10.48 -36.97
C ALA A 127 18.54 10.93 -37.24
N SER A 128 18.20 11.06 -38.53
CA SER A 128 16.84 11.37 -38.94
C SER A 128 15.85 10.32 -38.42
N ALA A 129 14.66 10.77 -38.04
CA ALA A 129 13.57 9.91 -37.61
C ALA A 129 12.97 9.14 -38.80
N TYR A 130 12.56 7.90 -38.57
CA TYR A 130 11.81 7.10 -39.55
C TYR A 130 10.69 6.34 -38.87
N PHE A 131 9.44 6.64 -39.23
CA PHE A 131 8.30 5.88 -38.71
C PHE A 131 8.18 4.54 -39.42
N MET A 132 8.39 3.46 -38.67
CA MET A 132 8.41 2.07 -39.17
C MET A 132 7.11 1.31 -38.83
N GLY A 133 6.04 2.03 -38.46
CA GLY A 133 4.78 1.42 -38.04
C GLY A 133 4.97 0.55 -36.79
N THR A 134 4.45 -0.68 -36.83
CA THR A 134 4.62 -1.68 -35.75
C THR A 134 5.89 -2.52 -35.87
N ALA A 135 6.73 -2.29 -36.91
CA ALA A 135 7.97 -3.02 -37.19
C ALA A 135 7.81 -4.56 -37.24
N GLU A 136 6.72 -5.05 -37.83
CA GLU A 136 6.48 -6.49 -38.03
C GLU A 136 7.35 -7.10 -39.14
N ASN A 137 7.88 -6.26 -40.03
CA ASN A 137 8.75 -6.66 -41.14
C ASN A 137 9.92 -5.69 -41.26
N ILE A 138 10.98 -6.10 -41.97
CA ILE A 138 12.06 -5.21 -42.38
C ILE A 138 11.57 -4.15 -43.39
N ASP A 139 12.17 -2.97 -43.33
CA ASP A 139 11.90 -1.84 -44.22
C ASP A 139 13.18 -1.03 -44.45
N ASN A 140 13.78 -1.18 -45.64
CA ASN A 140 15.02 -0.51 -46.04
C ASN A 140 14.97 1.03 -45.95
N GLY A 141 13.79 1.65 -45.82
CA GLY A 141 13.63 3.07 -45.53
C GLY A 141 14.25 3.52 -44.20
N ALA A 142 14.49 2.59 -43.27
CA ALA A 142 15.10 2.83 -41.97
C ALA A 142 16.64 2.91 -42.01
N ALA A 143 17.29 2.58 -43.13
CA ALA A 143 18.75 2.53 -43.22
C ALA A 143 19.41 3.87 -42.81
N GLY A 144 20.29 3.82 -41.80
CA GLY A 144 21.00 4.97 -41.25
C GLY A 144 20.15 5.91 -40.38
N LYS A 145 18.93 5.52 -40.00
CA LYS A 145 17.95 6.35 -39.28
C LYS A 145 17.63 5.77 -37.90
N VAL A 146 17.00 6.59 -37.07
CA VAL A 146 16.38 6.12 -35.82
C VAL A 146 14.92 5.74 -36.10
N CYS A 147 14.57 4.48 -35.84
CA CYS A 147 13.22 3.98 -36.04
C CYS A 147 12.29 4.47 -34.94
N LEU A 148 11.17 5.08 -35.31
CA LEU A 148 10.02 5.29 -34.45
C LEU A 148 9.04 4.14 -34.69
N ILE A 149 8.68 3.41 -33.65
CA ILE A 149 7.94 2.16 -33.74
C ILE A 149 6.78 2.20 -32.75
N ASP A 150 5.55 1.97 -33.19
CA ASP A 150 4.43 1.80 -32.28
C ASP A 150 4.49 0.41 -31.62
N ARG A 151 4.22 0.34 -30.31
CA ARG A 151 3.95 -0.91 -29.58
C ARG A 151 2.78 -1.66 -30.23
N GLY A 152 2.87 -2.99 -30.28
CA GLY A 152 1.89 -3.80 -31.00
C GLY A 152 2.22 -5.28 -31.00
N VAL A 153 1.94 -5.93 -32.12
CA VAL A 153 1.73 -7.39 -32.24
C VAL A 153 2.97 -8.24 -31.93
N VAL A 154 4.15 -7.86 -32.44
CA VAL A 154 5.40 -8.62 -32.25
C VAL A 154 6.15 -8.19 -30.99
N SER A 155 7.07 -9.04 -30.53
CA SER A 155 7.85 -8.76 -29.32
C SER A 155 8.71 -7.50 -29.46
N PHE A 156 9.09 -6.88 -28.34
CA PHE A 156 9.99 -5.70 -28.36
C PHE A 156 11.34 -6.04 -28.99
N TYR A 157 11.86 -7.25 -28.73
CA TYR A 157 13.02 -7.79 -29.43
C TYR A 157 12.83 -7.80 -30.95
N ASP A 158 11.74 -8.37 -31.46
CA ASP A 158 11.50 -8.46 -32.91
C ASP A 158 11.40 -7.07 -33.55
N LYS A 159 10.82 -6.09 -32.85
CA LYS A 159 10.75 -4.69 -33.30
C LYS A 159 12.14 -4.10 -33.49
N VAL A 160 12.99 -4.21 -32.46
CA VAL A 160 14.36 -3.70 -32.51
C VAL A 160 15.19 -4.45 -33.54
N ALA A 161 15.06 -5.78 -33.60
CA ALA A 161 15.74 -6.61 -34.58
C ALA A 161 15.34 -6.26 -36.01
N ASN A 162 14.06 -6.02 -36.28
CA ASN A 162 13.60 -5.59 -37.60
C ASN A 162 14.11 -4.20 -37.97
N CYS A 163 14.15 -3.26 -37.03
CA CYS A 163 14.79 -1.96 -37.25
C CYS A 163 16.28 -2.11 -37.60
N GLU A 164 17.04 -2.88 -36.82
CA GLU A 164 18.47 -3.12 -37.04
C GLU A 164 18.74 -3.85 -38.36
N ASN A 165 17.96 -4.90 -38.67
CA ASN A 165 18.05 -5.64 -39.93
C ASN A 165 17.67 -4.78 -41.15
N SER A 166 16.94 -3.69 -40.93
CA SER A 166 16.63 -2.68 -41.94
C SER A 166 17.73 -1.62 -42.10
N GLY A 167 18.82 -1.75 -41.34
CA GLY A 167 19.94 -0.80 -41.29
C GLY A 167 19.68 0.40 -40.37
N GLY A 168 18.63 0.39 -39.57
CA GLY A 168 18.38 1.40 -38.54
C GLY A 168 19.49 1.38 -37.49
N ILE A 169 19.77 2.55 -36.89
CA ILE A 169 20.88 2.73 -35.94
C ILE A 169 20.43 2.95 -34.50
N GLY A 170 19.12 3.01 -34.26
CA GLY A 170 18.51 3.19 -32.94
C GLY A 170 16.99 3.02 -33.05
N ALA A 171 16.34 2.68 -31.94
CA ALA A 171 14.90 2.43 -31.92
C ALA A 171 14.19 3.15 -30.75
N VAL A 172 13.07 3.78 -31.04
CA VAL A 172 12.12 4.32 -30.05
C VAL A 172 10.83 3.55 -30.19
N ILE A 173 10.44 2.81 -29.14
CA ILE A 173 9.17 2.09 -29.10
C ILE A 173 8.17 2.93 -28.30
N ILE A 174 7.15 3.42 -28.98
CA ILE A 174 6.11 4.28 -28.43
C ILE A 174 4.99 3.41 -27.87
N ASN A 175 4.57 3.67 -26.63
CA ASN A 175 3.48 2.91 -26.00
C ASN A 175 2.17 3.02 -26.81
N ASN A 176 1.29 2.04 -26.65
CA ASN A 176 -0.07 2.04 -27.24
C ASN A 176 -1.17 2.16 -26.18
N GLU A 177 -0.77 2.32 -24.92
CA GLU A 177 -1.58 2.60 -23.74
C GLU A 177 -1.08 3.91 -23.15
N ALA A 178 -1.92 4.62 -22.39
CA ALA A 178 -1.52 5.86 -21.73
C ALA A 178 -0.29 5.62 -20.84
N GLY A 179 0.64 6.59 -20.83
CA GLY A 179 1.85 6.56 -20.03
C GLY A 179 3.08 5.93 -20.69
N MET A 180 4.18 5.97 -19.95
CA MET A 180 5.51 5.51 -20.35
C MET A 180 5.55 4.00 -20.62
N LEU A 181 6.24 3.61 -21.71
CA LEU A 181 6.55 2.21 -21.95
C LEU A 181 7.79 1.77 -21.16
N TYR A 182 7.66 0.75 -20.33
CA TYR A 182 8.79 0.00 -19.75
C TYR A 182 8.85 -1.37 -20.40
N ALA A 183 9.96 -1.68 -21.07
CA ALA A 183 10.10 -2.88 -21.85
C ALA A 183 11.50 -3.45 -21.76
N THR A 184 11.59 -4.77 -21.92
CA THR A 184 12.83 -5.52 -22.06
C THR A 184 12.87 -6.22 -23.42
N LEU A 185 14.05 -6.39 -23.96
CA LEU A 185 14.35 -7.19 -25.15
C LEU A 185 14.49 -8.68 -24.78
N GLY A 186 14.65 -8.99 -23.50
CA GLY A 186 14.63 -10.35 -22.97
C GLY A 186 15.91 -11.14 -23.24
N ASP A 187 15.99 -12.36 -22.68
CA ASP A 187 17.23 -13.14 -22.59
C ASP A 187 17.83 -13.59 -23.94
N THR A 188 17.03 -13.60 -25.02
CA THR A 188 17.46 -13.96 -26.38
C THR A 188 18.01 -12.78 -27.18
N ASN A 189 18.14 -11.61 -26.57
CA ASN A 189 18.54 -10.39 -27.26
C ASN A 189 19.96 -10.48 -27.85
N ASN A 190 20.06 -10.38 -29.17
CA ASN A 190 21.30 -10.29 -29.94
C ASN A 190 21.40 -8.99 -30.77
N THR A 191 20.46 -8.06 -30.55
CA THR A 191 20.46 -6.74 -31.19
C THR A 191 21.54 -5.86 -30.57
N THR A 192 22.02 -4.85 -31.31
CA THR A 192 23.13 -4.00 -30.88
C THR A 192 22.80 -2.51 -30.86
N ILE A 193 21.71 -2.09 -31.52
CA ILE A 193 21.32 -0.68 -31.57
C ILE A 193 20.69 -0.23 -30.23
N PRO A 194 20.95 1.01 -29.76
CA PRO A 194 20.31 1.51 -28.56
C PRO A 194 18.80 1.63 -28.77
N ALA A 195 18.03 1.16 -27.78
CA ALA A 195 16.58 1.12 -27.83
C ALA A 195 15.95 1.70 -26.57
N VAL A 196 14.92 2.53 -26.73
CA VAL A 196 14.19 3.14 -25.62
C VAL A 196 12.67 2.97 -25.76
N GLY A 197 11.98 2.90 -24.63
CA GLY A 197 10.53 3.06 -24.56
C GLY A 197 10.14 4.54 -24.40
N ALA A 198 9.02 4.95 -24.99
CA ALA A 198 8.46 6.30 -24.90
C ALA A 198 6.96 6.26 -24.54
N ALA A 199 6.47 7.35 -23.96
CA ALA A 199 5.06 7.52 -23.61
C ALA A 199 4.17 7.60 -24.84
N PHE A 200 2.91 7.16 -24.73
CA PHE A 200 1.92 7.29 -25.80
C PHE A 200 1.57 8.76 -26.07
N GLU A 201 1.57 9.58 -25.03
CA GLU A 201 1.30 11.02 -25.07
C GLU A 201 2.27 11.76 -26.01
N ASP A 202 3.52 11.29 -26.07
CA ASP A 202 4.58 11.87 -26.90
C ASP A 202 4.51 11.41 -28.37
N ARG A 203 3.63 10.48 -28.72
CA ARG A 203 3.59 9.88 -30.05
C ARG A 203 3.49 10.92 -31.17
N THR A 204 2.57 11.87 -31.05
CA THR A 204 2.31 12.84 -32.13
C THR A 204 3.51 13.74 -32.37
N THR A 205 4.19 14.19 -31.31
CA THR A 205 5.37 15.05 -31.42
C THR A 205 6.58 14.28 -31.91
N LEU A 206 6.80 13.05 -31.44
CA LEU A 206 7.87 12.17 -31.92
C LEU A 206 7.73 11.89 -33.41
N LEU A 207 6.53 11.54 -33.90
CA LEU A 207 6.29 11.28 -35.33
C LEU A 207 6.45 12.53 -36.21
N GLY A 208 6.32 13.73 -35.64
CA GLY A 208 6.56 14.99 -36.33
C GLY A 208 8.02 15.44 -36.34
N SER A 209 8.91 14.73 -35.63
CA SER A 209 10.31 15.13 -35.48
C SER A 209 11.17 14.82 -36.70
N THR A 210 12.20 15.63 -36.92
CA THR A 210 13.16 15.39 -38.01
C THR A 210 14.31 14.50 -37.55
N THR A 211 14.82 14.73 -36.34
CA THR A 211 15.99 14.04 -35.77
C THR A 211 15.66 13.49 -34.40
N ILE A 212 16.07 12.26 -34.13
CA ILE A 212 16.05 11.67 -32.79
C ILE A 212 17.48 11.45 -32.34
N THR A 213 17.75 11.75 -31.07
CA THR A 213 18.97 11.36 -30.36
C THR A 213 18.60 10.47 -29.18
N ILE A 214 19.28 9.33 -29.07
CA ILE A 214 19.21 8.37 -27.97
C ILE A 214 20.62 8.28 -27.36
N ASP A 215 20.73 8.39 -26.05
CA ASP A 215 21.96 8.16 -25.29
C ASP A 215 21.64 7.28 -24.07
N ILE A 216 22.08 6.03 -24.13
CA ILE A 216 21.92 5.06 -23.04
C ILE A 216 23.31 4.74 -22.49
N GLY A 217 23.55 5.18 -21.26
CA GLY A 217 24.83 5.00 -20.56
C GLY A 217 24.66 4.34 -19.19
N ALA A 218 25.78 3.91 -18.62
CA ALA A 218 25.82 3.46 -17.23
C ALA A 218 25.42 4.60 -16.30
N SER A 219 24.65 4.28 -15.27
CA SER A 219 24.11 5.24 -14.33
C SER A 219 24.10 4.66 -12.91
N ASP A 220 24.20 5.57 -11.95
CA ASP A 220 23.99 5.28 -10.53
C ASP A 220 22.49 5.46 -10.16
N TYR A 221 21.67 5.84 -11.15
CA TYR A 221 20.24 6.06 -11.02
C TYR A 221 19.48 5.40 -12.17
N GLY A 222 18.33 4.82 -11.87
CA GLY A 222 17.41 4.25 -12.87
C GLY A 222 15.97 4.38 -12.39
N PHE A 223 15.02 4.43 -13.31
CA PHE A 223 13.60 4.44 -12.97
C PHE A 223 13.15 3.04 -12.55
N MET A 224 12.42 2.97 -11.44
CA MET A 224 11.81 1.74 -10.93
C MET A 224 10.34 1.98 -10.61
N SER A 225 9.55 0.93 -10.80
CA SER A 225 8.12 0.93 -10.47
C SER A 225 7.83 -0.21 -9.48
N GLY A 226 7.04 0.09 -8.46
CA GLY A 226 6.63 -0.86 -7.43
C GLY A 226 6.04 -0.18 -6.19
N THR A 227 5.21 -0.92 -5.45
CA THR A 227 4.84 -0.58 -4.07
C THR A 227 6.07 -0.46 -3.16
N SER A 228 7.15 -1.13 -3.54
CA SER A 228 8.50 -0.95 -2.99
C SER A 228 9.06 0.48 -3.12
N MET A 229 8.67 1.24 -4.15
CA MET A 229 9.09 2.64 -4.36
C MET A 229 8.14 3.62 -3.67
N ALA A 230 6.84 3.29 -3.57
CA ALA A 230 5.89 4.06 -2.76
C ALA A 230 6.19 4.00 -1.26
N THR A 231 6.62 2.82 -0.77
CA THR A 231 6.95 2.59 0.66
C THR A 231 7.97 3.57 1.24
N PRO A 232 9.14 3.83 0.63
CA PRO A 232 10.10 4.81 1.15
C PRO A 232 9.53 6.23 1.12
N ALA A 233 8.71 6.59 0.13
CA ALA A 233 8.04 7.89 0.10
C ALA A 233 7.10 8.07 1.32
N VAL A 234 6.24 7.09 1.60
CA VAL A 234 5.37 7.11 2.81
C VAL A 234 6.21 7.16 4.08
N SER A 235 7.26 6.33 4.20
CA SER A 235 8.10 6.31 5.41
C SER A 235 8.88 7.62 5.61
N GLY A 236 9.32 8.27 4.53
CA GLY A 236 9.97 9.57 4.57
C GLY A 236 9.02 10.69 4.95
N ILE A 237 7.79 10.67 4.41
CA ILE A 237 6.71 11.60 4.81
C ILE A 237 6.35 11.40 6.28
N ALA A 238 6.18 10.16 6.73
CA ALA A 238 5.92 9.85 8.13
C ALA A 238 7.03 10.40 9.03
N ALA A 239 8.30 10.16 8.70
CA ALA A 239 9.43 10.68 9.46
C ALA A 239 9.50 12.22 9.45
N LEU A 240 9.20 12.86 8.32
CA LEU A 240 9.16 14.31 8.19
C LEU A 240 8.09 14.92 9.10
N VAL A 241 6.85 14.44 9.00
CA VAL A 241 5.73 14.89 9.85
C VAL A 241 6.04 14.63 11.32
N TRP A 242 6.51 13.43 11.64
CA TRP A 242 6.84 13.04 13.02
C TRP A 242 7.97 13.88 13.61
N SER A 243 8.91 14.38 12.79
CA SER A 243 9.98 15.27 13.28
C SER A 243 9.47 16.62 13.78
N ASN A 244 8.28 17.06 13.36
CA ASN A 244 7.59 18.24 13.88
C ASN A 244 6.67 17.93 15.06
N HIS A 245 6.32 16.67 15.27
CA HIS A 245 5.38 16.18 16.28
C HIS A 245 5.98 15.05 17.12
N THR A 246 7.16 15.30 17.71
CA THR A 246 7.99 14.26 18.34
C THR A 246 7.39 13.62 19.59
N ASP A 247 6.33 14.21 20.14
CA ASP A 247 5.54 13.65 21.24
C ASP A 247 4.52 12.60 20.78
N CYS A 248 4.30 12.47 19.48
CA CYS A 248 3.40 11.46 18.91
C CYS A 248 4.05 10.08 18.90
N THR A 249 3.21 9.05 18.94
CA THR A 249 3.52 7.66 18.66
C THR A 249 3.39 7.36 17.17
N GLY A 250 3.97 6.25 16.73
CA GLY A 250 3.86 5.81 15.33
C GLY A 250 2.43 5.54 14.88
N THR A 251 1.57 5.08 15.81
CA THR A 251 0.13 4.90 15.55
C THR A 251 -0.54 6.24 15.27
N GLU A 252 -0.26 7.28 16.07
CA GLU A 252 -0.83 8.61 15.87
C GLU A 252 -0.37 9.24 14.54
N ILE A 253 0.89 9.01 14.13
CA ILE A 253 1.36 9.41 12.80
C ILE A 253 0.65 8.63 11.69
N ARG A 254 0.52 7.30 11.83
CA ARG A 254 -0.21 6.44 10.87
C ARG A 254 -1.65 6.92 10.69
N ASP A 255 -2.33 7.26 11.78
CA ASP A 255 -3.71 7.73 11.75
C ASP A 255 -3.83 9.12 11.13
N ALA A 256 -2.92 10.05 11.44
CA ALA A 256 -2.88 11.35 10.77
C ALA A 256 -2.69 11.22 9.26
N LEU A 257 -1.77 10.35 8.82
CA LEU A 257 -1.53 10.11 7.39
C LEU A 257 -2.76 9.55 6.67
N LYS A 258 -3.54 8.66 7.32
CA LYS A 258 -4.81 8.16 6.78
C LYS A 258 -5.88 9.25 6.75
N ALA A 259 -6.06 9.97 7.86
CA ALA A 259 -7.12 10.96 8.02
C ALA A 259 -7.00 12.14 7.05
N THR A 260 -5.79 12.44 6.59
CA THR A 260 -5.50 13.56 5.69
C THR A 260 -5.05 13.11 4.30
N ALA A 261 -5.15 11.82 3.99
CA ALA A 261 -4.85 11.34 2.65
C ALA A 261 -5.81 11.97 1.64
N GLN A 262 -5.29 12.30 0.45
CA GLN A 262 -6.12 12.76 -0.66
C GLN A 262 -6.88 11.55 -1.22
N ASP A 263 -8.18 11.50 -0.96
CA ASP A 263 -9.09 10.49 -1.50
C ASP A 263 -8.99 10.43 -3.04
N GLN A 264 -8.84 9.22 -3.57
CA GLN A 264 -8.71 8.91 -5.00
C GLN A 264 -9.35 7.56 -5.26
N GLY A 265 -9.89 7.34 -6.46
CA GLY A 265 -10.64 6.13 -6.78
C GLY A 265 -12.11 6.24 -6.37
N ALA A 266 -12.62 5.25 -5.63
CA ALA A 266 -13.98 5.32 -5.13
C ALA A 266 -14.05 6.29 -3.95
N THR A 267 -15.18 6.97 -3.74
CA THR A 267 -15.30 7.90 -2.61
C THR A 267 -15.14 7.17 -1.27
N GLY A 268 -14.23 7.69 -0.45
CA GLY A 268 -13.85 7.09 0.81
C GLY A 268 -12.93 5.88 0.65
N ARG A 269 -12.69 5.16 1.75
CA ARG A 269 -11.68 4.10 1.76
C ARG A 269 -12.02 2.96 0.78
N ASP A 270 -11.10 2.63 -0.11
CA ASP A 270 -11.23 1.51 -1.07
C ASP A 270 -10.04 0.53 -1.03
N ASP A 271 -10.18 -0.63 -1.68
CA ASP A 271 -9.17 -1.70 -1.66
C ASP A 271 -7.90 -1.38 -2.45
N TYR A 272 -7.93 -0.36 -3.31
CA TYR A 272 -6.82 0.04 -4.18
C TYR A 272 -5.99 1.16 -3.56
N PHE A 273 -6.66 2.26 -3.19
CA PHE A 273 -6.04 3.47 -2.64
C PHE A 273 -5.99 3.49 -1.11
N GLY A 274 -6.71 2.60 -0.43
CA GLY A 274 -6.92 2.74 1.01
C GLY A 274 -7.67 4.05 1.27
N HIS A 275 -7.17 4.87 2.20
CA HIS A 275 -7.68 6.22 2.47
C HIS A 275 -7.22 7.27 1.44
N GLY A 276 -6.32 6.92 0.52
CA GLY A 276 -5.86 7.82 -0.55
C GLY A 276 -4.35 8.06 -0.58
N ILE A 277 -3.95 9.11 -1.29
CA ILE A 277 -2.54 9.50 -1.48
C ILE A 277 -2.07 10.33 -0.29
N VAL A 278 -0.99 9.91 0.39
CA VAL A 278 -0.45 10.64 1.55
C VAL A 278 -0.08 12.10 1.23
N LYS A 279 -0.40 13.02 2.16
CA LYS A 279 -0.09 14.46 2.06
C LYS A 279 0.62 14.95 3.31
N ALA A 280 1.93 15.21 3.18
CA ALA A 280 2.78 15.63 4.30
C ALA A 280 2.28 16.92 4.97
N ALA A 281 1.95 17.94 4.17
CA ALA A 281 1.50 19.24 4.70
C ALA A 281 0.16 19.13 5.42
N ASP A 282 -0.78 18.34 4.89
CA ASP A 282 -2.09 18.18 5.50
C ASP A 282 -2.00 17.39 6.82
N ALA A 283 -1.16 16.36 6.87
CA ALA A 283 -0.91 15.58 8.09
C ALA A 283 -0.25 16.42 9.20
N ASP A 284 0.75 17.24 8.86
CA ASP A 284 1.40 18.18 9.79
C ASP A 284 0.42 19.25 10.30
N ALA A 285 -0.40 19.82 9.40
CA ALA A 285 -1.44 20.77 9.78
C ALA A 285 -2.50 20.14 10.69
N TYR A 286 -2.88 18.88 10.43
CA TYR A 286 -3.83 18.13 11.24
C TYR A 286 -3.31 17.89 12.66
N LEU A 287 -2.07 17.42 12.79
CA LEU A 287 -1.45 17.18 14.10
C LEU A 287 -1.18 18.49 14.85
N THR A 288 -0.83 19.58 14.14
CA THR A 288 -0.71 20.91 14.74
C THR A 288 -2.04 21.40 15.32
N ALA A 289 -3.14 21.16 14.62
CA ALA A 289 -4.46 21.62 15.04
C ALA A 289 -5.07 20.76 16.16
N ASN A 290 -4.82 19.44 16.12
CA ASN A 290 -5.53 18.48 16.96
C ASN A 290 -4.64 17.79 18.03
N GLY A 291 -3.32 17.98 17.97
CA GLY A 291 -2.34 17.27 18.79
C GLY A 291 -2.10 15.83 18.32
N CYS A 292 -1.23 15.10 19.02
CA CYS A 292 -0.91 13.69 18.73
C CYS A 292 -2.10 12.75 18.93
N ALA A 293 -2.91 13.02 19.95
CA ALA A 293 -4.20 12.37 20.12
C ALA A 293 -5.25 12.82 19.09
N GLY A 294 -4.82 13.55 18.05
CA GLY A 294 -5.64 14.32 17.12
C GLY A 294 -6.82 13.50 16.66
N SER A 295 -8.00 13.86 17.20
CA SER A 295 -9.23 13.06 17.22
C SER A 295 -9.00 11.57 17.02
N GLY A 296 -8.91 10.78 18.10
CA GLY A 296 -9.05 9.33 18.08
C GLY A 296 -10.42 8.87 17.56
N ASN A 297 -10.73 9.21 16.32
CA ASN A 297 -11.90 8.86 15.53
C ASN A 297 -11.63 9.22 14.05
N GLY A 298 -11.23 8.22 13.27
CA GLY A 298 -11.33 8.20 11.80
C GLY A 298 -11.12 6.74 11.37
N GLY A 299 -12.06 6.02 10.75
CA GLY A 299 -13.03 6.52 9.78
C GLY A 299 -14.49 6.65 10.24
N GLY A 300 -15.14 7.61 9.60
CA GLY A 300 -16.57 7.85 9.67
C GLY A 300 -16.97 9.00 8.75
N GLY A 301 -16.69 8.89 7.45
CA GLY A 301 -17.50 9.58 6.45
C GLY A 301 -18.92 9.03 6.53
N THR A 302 -19.78 9.75 7.26
CA THR A 302 -21.24 9.62 7.36
C THR A 302 -21.84 8.21 7.55
N ASP A 303 -21.80 7.68 8.78
CA ASP A 303 -22.89 6.90 9.41
C ASP A 303 -22.61 6.78 10.94
N PRO A 304 -23.61 6.50 11.81
CA PRO A 304 -23.65 6.97 13.20
C PRO A 304 -22.61 6.32 14.13
N GLU A 305 -22.21 7.10 15.14
CA GLU A 305 -21.35 6.77 16.31
C GLU A 305 -21.13 5.26 16.60
N PRO A 306 -19.88 4.79 16.72
CA PRO A 306 -19.54 3.68 17.59
C PRO A 306 -19.31 4.21 19.01
N VAL A 307 -20.13 3.68 19.90
CA VAL A 307 -20.28 4.06 21.31
C VAL A 307 -19.02 3.72 22.10
N GLY A 308 -18.64 4.62 23.01
CA GLY A 308 -17.37 4.58 23.74
C GLY A 308 -17.13 3.31 24.55
N ASP A 309 -15.84 3.00 24.74
CA ASP A 309 -15.33 1.81 25.41
C ASP A 309 -16.15 1.41 26.64
N ILE A 310 -16.69 0.18 26.63
CA ILE A 310 -17.35 -0.39 27.80
C ILE A 310 -16.32 -0.47 28.93
N THR A 311 -16.60 0.14 30.08
CA THR A 311 -15.77 -0.03 31.29
C THR A 311 -16.42 -1.04 32.21
N LEU A 312 -15.62 -1.94 32.79
CA LEU A 312 -16.11 -3.00 33.68
C LEU A 312 -15.35 -3.03 35.00
N SER A 313 -16.13 -3.07 36.08
CA SER A 313 -15.68 -3.41 37.43
C SER A 313 -16.36 -4.69 37.92
N ALA A 314 -15.61 -5.52 38.64
CA ALA A 314 -16.09 -6.77 39.21
C ALA A 314 -15.73 -6.84 40.70
N SER A 315 -16.69 -7.22 41.55
CA SER A 315 -16.51 -7.37 43.00
C SER A 315 -17.02 -8.72 43.47
N GLY A 316 -16.17 -9.51 44.12
CA GLY A 316 -16.51 -10.84 44.62
C GLY A 316 -16.86 -10.87 46.10
N TYR A 317 -17.91 -11.62 46.47
CA TYR A 317 -18.23 -11.93 47.87
C TYR A 317 -18.80 -13.35 48.05
N LYS A 318 -18.69 -13.88 49.28
CA LYS A 318 -19.28 -15.17 49.66
C LYS A 318 -20.51 -14.95 50.53
N SER A 319 -21.63 -15.58 50.18
CA SER A 319 -22.84 -15.62 51.02
C SER A 319 -23.30 -17.06 51.20
N LYS A 320 -23.39 -17.51 52.46
CA LYS A 320 -23.73 -18.89 52.86
C LYS A 320 -22.94 -19.97 52.08
N GLY A 321 -21.64 -19.73 51.86
CA GLY A 321 -20.74 -20.65 51.15
C GLY A 321 -20.83 -20.64 49.62
N THR A 322 -21.71 -19.83 49.03
CA THR A 322 -21.80 -19.61 47.58
C THR A 322 -21.02 -18.34 47.19
N LYS A 323 -20.29 -18.37 46.08
CA LYS A 323 -19.53 -17.23 45.54
C LYS A 323 -20.42 -16.43 44.58
N TYR A 324 -20.40 -15.12 44.72
CA TYR A 324 -21.12 -14.16 43.89
C TYR A 324 -20.16 -13.10 43.37
N VAL A 325 -20.26 -12.75 42.10
CA VAL A 325 -19.51 -11.66 41.49
C VAL A 325 -20.49 -10.62 40.97
N ASP A 326 -20.47 -9.43 41.56
CA ASP A 326 -21.23 -8.29 41.05
C ASP A 326 -20.41 -7.59 39.98
N LEU A 327 -20.97 -7.51 38.78
CA LEU A 327 -20.42 -6.79 37.64
C LEU A 327 -21.17 -5.47 37.51
N ASN A 328 -20.43 -4.37 37.36
CA ASN A 328 -20.98 -3.07 36.99
C ASN A 328 -20.23 -2.56 35.77
N TRP A 329 -20.97 -2.16 34.74
CA TRP A 329 -20.40 -1.61 33.51
C TRP A 329 -21.06 -0.30 33.11
N ALA A 330 -20.32 0.49 32.34
CA ALA A 330 -20.81 1.69 31.68
C ALA A 330 -20.28 1.72 30.25
N GLY A 331 -20.94 2.46 29.35
CA GLY A 331 -20.51 2.60 27.95
C GLY A 331 -21.13 1.60 26.97
N ALA A 332 -21.86 0.60 27.46
CA ALA A 332 -22.56 -0.34 26.56
C ALA A 332 -23.73 0.34 25.84
N ALA A 333 -23.77 0.19 24.51
CA ALA A 333 -24.68 0.81 23.57
C ALA A 333 -25.97 0.04 23.33
N THR A 334 -25.87 -1.29 23.29
CA THR A 334 -26.97 -2.14 22.87
C THR A 334 -27.92 -2.39 24.03
N SER A 335 -29.19 -2.70 23.71
CA SER A 335 -30.22 -2.99 24.74
C SER A 335 -29.95 -4.27 25.53
N GLN A 336 -29.01 -5.10 25.07
CA GLN A 336 -28.56 -6.33 25.73
C GLN A 336 -27.04 -6.41 25.68
N VAL A 337 -26.41 -7.01 26.69
CA VAL A 337 -24.97 -7.26 26.68
C VAL A 337 -24.67 -8.74 26.89
N ASP A 338 -23.53 -9.17 26.39
CA ASP A 338 -23.00 -10.52 26.57
C ASP A 338 -21.95 -10.52 27.70
N VAL A 339 -22.19 -11.33 28.73
CA VAL A 339 -21.27 -11.47 29.86
C VAL A 339 -20.39 -12.69 29.65
N TYR A 340 -19.08 -12.52 29.68
CA TYR A 340 -18.07 -13.56 29.56
C TYR A 340 -17.35 -13.79 30.89
N ARG A 341 -17.05 -15.06 31.18
CA ARG A 341 -16.22 -15.50 32.31
C ARG A 341 -15.18 -16.48 31.80
N ASN A 342 -13.91 -16.19 32.04
CA ASN A 342 -12.75 -16.96 31.58
C ASN A 342 -12.82 -17.23 30.05
N GLY A 343 -13.18 -16.21 29.29
CA GLY A 343 -13.33 -16.28 27.82
C GLY A 343 -14.55 -17.04 27.31
N SER A 344 -15.39 -17.61 28.19
CA SER A 344 -16.63 -18.30 27.80
C SER A 344 -17.86 -17.45 28.15
N LYS A 345 -18.81 -17.33 27.21
CA LYS A 345 -20.06 -16.61 27.44
C LYS A 345 -20.89 -17.29 28.53
N VAL A 346 -21.23 -16.53 29.56
CA VAL A 346 -22.09 -16.94 30.69
C VAL A 346 -23.56 -16.72 30.35
N THR A 347 -23.91 -15.53 29.85
CA THR A 347 -25.29 -15.17 29.50
C THR A 347 -25.34 -13.99 28.54
N SER A 348 -26.51 -13.78 27.93
CA SER A 348 -26.95 -12.47 27.42
C SER A 348 -27.95 -11.88 28.42
N THR A 349 -27.86 -10.60 28.74
CA THR A 349 -28.77 -9.94 29.69
C THR A 349 -29.16 -8.55 29.18
N ALA A 350 -30.27 -8.00 29.66
CA ALA A 350 -30.62 -6.60 29.39
C ALA A 350 -29.50 -5.67 29.87
N ASN A 351 -29.26 -4.59 29.13
CA ASN A 351 -28.25 -3.59 29.46
C ASN A 351 -28.75 -2.68 30.61
N THR A 352 -28.74 -3.22 31.83
CA THR A 352 -29.11 -2.52 33.06
C THR A 352 -27.88 -2.04 33.85
N ASN A 353 -26.72 -1.93 33.17
CA ASN A 353 -25.42 -1.53 33.73
C ASN A 353 -24.89 -2.42 34.88
N SER A 354 -25.55 -3.54 35.18
CA SER A 354 -25.19 -4.44 36.28
C SER A 354 -25.68 -5.86 36.06
N PHE A 355 -24.89 -6.83 36.56
CA PHE A 355 -25.22 -8.26 36.55
C PHE A 355 -24.50 -8.97 37.70
N THR A 356 -25.18 -9.86 38.41
CA THR A 356 -24.56 -10.71 39.43
C THR A 356 -24.42 -12.14 38.92
N ASP A 357 -23.17 -12.59 38.78
CA ASP A 357 -22.87 -13.99 38.46
C ASP A 357 -22.78 -14.85 39.73
N ARG A 358 -23.45 -16.00 39.70
CA ARG A 358 -23.44 -16.98 40.80
C ARG A 358 -22.59 -18.17 40.44
N ILE A 359 -21.51 -18.41 41.21
CA ILE A 359 -20.58 -19.51 40.97
C ILE A 359 -20.83 -20.63 41.99
N SER A 360 -21.26 -21.79 41.52
CA SER A 360 -21.63 -22.96 42.33
C SER A 360 -20.47 -23.92 42.64
N THR A 361 -19.25 -23.64 42.17
CA THR A 361 -18.09 -24.51 42.38
C THR A 361 -17.50 -24.33 43.79
N LYS A 362 -17.18 -25.46 44.45
CA LYS A 362 -16.51 -25.48 45.76
C LYS A 362 -15.00 -25.19 45.60
N GLY A 363 -14.39 -24.55 46.60
CA GLY A 363 -12.97 -24.18 46.60
C GLY A 363 -12.70 -22.72 46.20
N GLY A 364 -11.46 -22.28 46.39
CA GLY A 364 -10.99 -20.98 45.90
C GLY A 364 -10.83 -20.96 44.38
N GLY A 365 -10.63 -19.78 43.80
CA GLY A 365 -10.42 -19.64 42.37
C GLY A 365 -10.38 -18.19 41.91
N THR A 366 -9.74 -17.97 40.76
CA THR A 366 -9.67 -16.68 40.07
C THR A 366 -10.57 -16.71 38.85
N TYR A 367 -11.36 -15.67 38.65
CA TYR A 367 -12.32 -15.53 37.56
C TYR A 367 -12.12 -14.19 36.87
N THR A 368 -11.89 -14.22 35.57
CA THR A 368 -11.76 -13.02 34.73
C THR A 368 -13.05 -12.80 33.95
N TYR A 369 -13.58 -11.59 34.03
CA TYR A 369 -14.83 -11.18 33.40
C TYR A 369 -14.59 -10.14 32.32
N GLN A 370 -15.47 -10.17 31.32
CA GLN A 370 -15.56 -9.20 30.25
C GLN A 370 -17.04 -9.04 29.87
N VAL A 371 -17.48 -7.82 29.58
CA VAL A 371 -18.84 -7.53 29.08
C VAL A 371 -18.70 -6.99 27.67
N CYS A 372 -19.44 -7.56 26.71
CA CYS A 372 -19.44 -7.13 25.32
C CYS A 372 -20.82 -6.68 24.88
N GLU A 373 -20.89 -5.86 23.84
CA GLU A 373 -22.15 -5.62 23.13
C GLU A 373 -22.77 -6.95 22.69
N ALA A 374 -24.09 -7.07 22.76
CA ALA A 374 -24.74 -8.31 22.34
C ALA A 374 -24.35 -8.67 20.89
N GLN A 375 -23.97 -9.93 20.68
CA GLN A 375 -23.56 -10.47 19.37
C GLN A 375 -22.23 -9.90 18.83
N SER A 376 -21.50 -9.10 19.62
CA SER A 376 -20.13 -8.66 19.33
C SER A 376 -19.12 -9.41 20.18
N THR A 377 -17.96 -9.73 19.60
CA THR A 377 -16.78 -10.26 20.35
C THR A 377 -15.60 -9.29 20.32
N SER A 378 -15.78 -8.10 19.77
CA SER A 378 -14.74 -7.09 19.61
C SER A 378 -15.06 -5.78 20.32
N ALA A 379 -16.34 -5.45 20.52
CA ALA A 379 -16.78 -4.31 21.35
C ALA A 379 -16.99 -4.79 22.79
N CYS A 380 -15.90 -4.90 23.53
CA CYS A 380 -15.86 -5.51 24.83
C CYS A 380 -15.13 -4.64 25.85
N SER A 381 -15.48 -4.81 27.13
CA SER A 381 -14.85 -4.10 28.21
C SER A 381 -13.41 -4.52 28.46
N ASN A 382 -12.72 -3.75 29.31
CA ASN A 382 -11.53 -4.24 29.99
C ASN A 382 -11.80 -5.57 30.71
N ASN A 383 -10.77 -6.40 30.83
CA ASN A 383 -10.81 -7.59 31.67
C ASN A 383 -10.83 -7.17 33.15
N SER A 384 -11.75 -7.74 33.93
CA SER A 384 -11.86 -7.52 35.38
C SER A 384 -11.76 -8.85 36.13
N THR A 385 -10.83 -8.96 37.07
CA THR A 385 -10.50 -10.25 37.70
C THR A 385 -10.83 -10.25 39.19
N VAL A 386 -11.48 -11.32 39.66
CA VAL A 386 -11.88 -11.54 41.05
C VAL A 386 -11.33 -12.86 41.55
N THR A 387 -10.75 -12.86 42.75
CA THR A 387 -10.20 -14.05 43.42
C THR A 387 -10.92 -14.31 44.74
N PHE A 388 -11.31 -15.57 45.01
CA PHE A 388 -12.11 -16.01 46.16
C PHE A 388 -11.42 -16.96 47.12
#